data_AF-A0A959SHG1-F1
#
_entry.id   AF-A0A959SHG1-F1
#
_cell.length_a   1.000
_cell.length_b   1.000
_cell.length_c   1.000
_cell.angle_alpha   90.00
_cell.angle_beta   90.00
_cell.angle_gamma   90.00
#
_symmetry.space_group_name_H-M   'P 1'
#
loop_
_entity.id
_entity.type
_entity.pdbx_description
1 polymer ?
#
loop_
_entity_poly.entity_id
_entity_poly.type
_entity_poly.pdbx_seq_one_letter_code
_entity_poly.pdbx_strand_id
1 'polypeptide(L)'
;MFQRGHQITPDLKVQFHLKSGANAETYRVVDGQGAMRFLKVFHRERLDEGDLRDGQRIREIELLSRVAHPAITRYEGSGTLETADGPKEYLLTGFISGETVQDRLRRDL
;
A
#
# COMPACT_ATOMS: atom_id res chain seq x y z
N MET A 1 -11.68 -3.23 -7.45
CA MET A 1 -11.29 -3.43 -6.03
C MET A 1 -10.96 -4.90 -5.77
N PHE A 2 -9.92 -5.22 -4.99
CA PHE A 2 -9.52 -6.61 -4.75
C PHE A 2 -10.24 -7.21 -3.54
N GLN A 3 -10.58 -8.50 -3.62
CA GLN A 3 -11.23 -9.24 -2.54
C GLN A 3 -10.24 -10.22 -1.89
N ARG A 4 -10.55 -10.70 -0.68
CA ARG A 4 -9.77 -11.74 -0.02
C ARG A 4 -9.63 -12.96 -0.94
N GLY A 5 -8.42 -13.49 -1.06
CA GLY A 5 -8.09 -14.61 -1.93
C GLY A 5 -7.71 -14.22 -3.36
N HIS A 6 -7.92 -12.97 -3.78
CA HIS A 6 -7.53 -12.50 -5.11
C HIS A 6 -5.99 -12.51 -5.23
N GLN A 7 -5.50 -13.13 -6.30
CA GLN A 7 -4.09 -13.11 -6.71
C GLN A 7 -3.82 -11.83 -7.53
N ILE A 8 -3.12 -10.86 -6.94
CA ILE A 8 -2.86 -9.54 -7.56
C ILE A 8 -1.71 -9.62 -8.57
N THR A 9 -0.65 -10.33 -8.19
CA THR A 9 0.47 -10.74 -9.04
C THR A 9 0.72 -12.21 -8.77
N PRO A 10 1.50 -12.95 -9.58
CA PRO A 10 1.84 -14.35 -9.28
C PRO A 10 2.32 -14.58 -7.84
N ASP A 11 2.99 -13.58 -7.25
CA ASP A 11 3.58 -13.66 -5.93
C ASP A 11 2.78 -12.98 -4.82
N LEU A 12 1.67 -12.27 -5.10
CA LEU A 12 0.93 -11.51 -4.08
C LEU A 12 -0.55 -11.90 -4.02
N LYS A 13 -0.98 -12.42 -2.87
CA LYS A 13 -2.39 -12.77 -2.61
C LYS A 13 -3.00 -11.91 -1.52
N VAL A 14 -4.21 -11.40 -1.75
CA VAL A 14 -4.94 -10.60 -0.76
C VAL A 14 -5.43 -11.45 0.39
N GLN A 15 -5.11 -11.02 1.61
CA GLN A 15 -5.63 -11.61 2.84
C GLN A 15 -6.78 -10.77 3.39
N PHE A 16 -6.62 -9.44 3.45
CA PHE A 16 -7.67 -8.54 3.96
C PHE A 16 -7.59 -7.17 3.29
N HIS A 17 -8.74 -6.57 3.03
CA HIS A 17 -8.84 -5.13 2.80
C HIS A 17 -8.74 -4.41 4.16
N LEU A 18 -7.87 -3.40 4.26
CA LEU A 18 -7.61 -2.68 5.50
C LEU A 18 -8.42 -1.39 5.57
N LYS A 19 -8.28 -0.54 4.55
CA LYS A 19 -8.93 0.77 4.51
C LYS A 19 -9.01 1.28 3.07
N SER A 20 -10.12 1.95 2.77
CA SER A 20 -10.27 2.80 1.59
C SER A 20 -10.07 4.24 2.02
N GLY A 21 -9.01 4.87 1.52
CA GLY A 21 -8.76 6.30 1.67
C GLY A 21 -9.34 7.10 0.51
N ALA A 22 -9.14 8.43 0.55
CA ALA A 22 -9.57 9.30 -0.54
C ALA A 22 -8.81 8.98 -1.85
N ASN A 23 -7.49 8.80 -1.75
CA ASN A 23 -6.59 8.66 -2.89
C ASN A 23 -5.93 7.27 -3.03
N ALA A 24 -6.23 6.33 -2.13
CA ALA A 24 -5.66 4.99 -2.19
C ALA A 24 -6.51 3.96 -1.45
N GLU A 25 -6.38 2.71 -1.87
CA GLU A 25 -6.87 1.55 -1.14
C GLU A 25 -5.70 0.77 -0.55
N THR A 26 -5.93 0.16 0.61
CA THR A 26 -4.87 -0.51 1.35
C THR A 26 -5.28 -1.93 1.72
N TYR A 27 -4.33 -2.83 1.58
CA TYR A 27 -4.54 -4.26 1.70
C TYR A 27 -3.42 -4.90 2.50
N ARG A 28 -3.79 -5.91 3.26
CA ARG A 28 -2.85 -6.90 3.78
C ARG A 28 -2.75 -8.02 2.76
N VAL A 29 -1.55 -8.28 2.28
CA VAL A 29 -1.27 -9.35 1.32
C VAL A 29 -0.26 -10.31 1.90
N VAL A 30 -0.21 -11.52 1.36
CA VAL A 30 0.84 -12.50 1.62
C VAL A 30 1.66 -12.66 0.34
N ASP A 31 2.98 -12.64 0.48
CA ASP A 31 3.88 -12.87 -0.64
C ASP A 31 4.09 -14.37 -0.93
N GLY A 32 4.79 -14.69 -2.02
CA GLY A 32 5.09 -16.07 -2.43
C GLY A 32 5.93 -16.86 -1.42
N GLN A 33 6.59 -16.17 -0.48
CA GLN A 33 7.34 -16.78 0.62
C GLN A 33 6.51 -16.94 1.90
N GLY A 34 5.24 -16.53 1.88
CA GLY A 34 4.35 -16.57 3.04
C GLY A 34 4.48 -15.38 3.99
N ALA A 35 5.29 -14.36 3.64
CA ALA A 35 5.47 -13.19 4.50
C ALA A 35 4.32 -12.19 4.31
N MET A 36 3.88 -11.59 5.42
CA MET A 36 2.82 -10.58 5.40
C MET A 36 3.36 -9.24 4.93
N ARG A 37 2.70 -8.65 3.93
CA ARG A 37 3.04 -7.34 3.38
C ARG A 37 1.85 -6.39 3.44
N PHE A 38 2.17 -5.10 3.43
CA PHE A 38 1.20 -4.03 3.26
C PHE A 38 1.27 -3.54 1.82
N LEU A 39 0.13 -3.56 1.13
CA LEU A 39 -0.02 -3.09 -0.23
C LEU A 39 -0.92 -1.86 -0.24
N LYS A 40 -0.43 -0.75 -0.78
CA LYS A 40 -1.20 0.45 -1.07
C LYS A 40 -1.35 0.61 -2.57
N VAL A 41 -2.57 0.70 -3.06
CA VAL A 41 -2.91 0.88 -4.48
C VAL A 41 -3.48 2.28 -4.65
N PHE A 42 -2.85 3.08 -5.50
CA PHE A 42 -3.19 4.49 -5.65
C PHE A 42 -4.29 4.72 -6.69
N HIS A 43 -5.15 5.69 -6.40
CA HIS A 43 -6.11 6.28 -7.33
C HIS A 43 -5.48 7.52 -7.92
N ARG A 44 -4.79 7.37 -9.04
CA ARG A 44 -4.03 8.46 -9.66
C ARG A 44 -4.90 9.67 -9.99
N GLU A 45 -6.14 9.44 -10.37
CA GLU A 45 -7.16 10.44 -10.65
C GLU A 45 -7.60 11.25 -9.41
N ARG A 46 -7.18 10.82 -8.21
CA ARG A 46 -7.49 11.46 -6.92
C ARG A 46 -6.25 11.93 -6.17
N LEU A 47 -5.08 11.92 -6.82
CA LEU A 47 -3.85 12.47 -6.26
C LEU A 47 -3.80 13.97 -6.50
N ASP A 48 -3.44 14.72 -5.46
CA ASP A 48 -3.20 16.16 -5.57
C ASP A 48 -1.78 16.46 -6.06
N GLU A 49 -1.51 17.69 -6.51
CA GLU A 49 -0.17 18.09 -6.98
C GLU A 49 0.94 17.85 -5.93
N GLY A 50 0.59 17.95 -4.64
CA GLY A 50 1.52 17.70 -3.53
C GLY A 50 1.91 16.23 -3.36
N ASP A 51 1.05 15.31 -3.77
CA ASP A 51 1.33 13.86 -3.76
C ASP A 51 2.32 13.47 -4.87
N LEU A 52 2.50 14.35 -5.85
CA LEU A 52 3.37 14.12 -6.99
C LEU A 52 4.72 14.83 -6.81
N ARG A 53 5.74 14.19 -7.37
CA ARG A 53 7.07 14.74 -7.62
C ARG A 53 7.11 15.09 -9.11
N ASP A 54 7.44 16.34 -9.39
CA ASP A 54 7.56 16.88 -10.75
C ASP A 54 6.30 16.65 -11.61
N GLY A 55 5.12 16.54 -10.97
CA GLY A 55 3.83 16.29 -11.62
C GLY A 55 3.64 14.87 -12.18
N GLN A 56 4.60 13.95 -11.97
CA GLN A 56 4.58 12.64 -12.63
C GLN A 56 4.76 11.45 -11.71
N ARG A 57 5.61 11.53 -10.68
CA ARG A 57 5.92 10.37 -9.84
C ARG A 57 5.22 10.49 -8.50
N ILE A 58 4.66 9.39 -7.99
CA ILE A 58 4.10 9.39 -6.65
C ILE A 58 5.24 9.60 -5.65
N ARG A 59 5.21 10.73 -4.93
CA ARG A 59 6.27 11.16 -4.01
C ARG A 59 6.50 10.14 -2.90
N GLU A 60 5.43 9.52 -2.42
CA GLU A 60 5.46 8.51 -1.35
C GLU A 60 6.29 7.28 -1.75
N ILE A 61 6.16 6.80 -3.00
CA ILE A 61 6.97 5.70 -3.54
C ILE A 61 8.44 6.11 -3.61
N GLU A 62 8.72 7.30 -4.14
CA GLU A 62 10.10 7.76 -4.31
C GLU A 62 10.81 7.91 -2.95
N LEU A 63 10.16 8.53 -1.97
CA LEU A 63 10.74 8.73 -0.65
C LEU A 63 11.00 7.40 0.06
N LEU A 64 10.00 6.51 0.11
CA LEU A 64 10.14 5.23 0.80
C LEU A 64 11.19 4.33 0.14
N SER A 65 11.35 4.39 -1.18
CA SER A 65 12.40 3.62 -1.89
C SER A 65 13.83 3.96 -1.46
N ARG A 66 14.04 5.12 -0.82
CA ARG A 66 15.36 5.63 -0.40
C ARG A 66 15.58 5.59 1.11
N VAL A 67 14.57 5.22 1.89
CA VAL A 67 14.62 5.23 3.35
C VAL A 67 14.80 3.81 3.88
N ALA A 68 15.85 3.62 4.68
CA ALA A 68 16.10 2.38 5.40
C ALA A 68 16.41 2.70 6.87
N HIS A 69 15.40 2.58 7.73
CA HIS A 69 15.52 2.87 9.17
C HIS A 69 14.63 1.91 9.97
N PRO A 70 15.07 1.37 11.13
CA PRO A 70 14.31 0.37 11.89
C PRO A 70 12.93 0.84 12.38
N ALA A 71 12.75 2.14 12.58
CA ALA A 71 11.47 2.73 13.00
C ALA A 71 10.55 3.15 11.83
N ILE A 72 10.95 2.90 10.58
CA ILE A 72 10.18 3.22 9.38
C ILE A 72 9.90 1.91 8.66
N THR A 73 8.67 1.74 8.16
CA THR A 73 8.35 0.50 7.43
C THR A 73 9.28 0.33 6.23
N ARG A 74 9.77 -0.89 6.05
CA ARG A 74 10.71 -1.20 4.99
C ARG A 74 9.99 -1.20 3.65
N TYR A 75 10.56 -0.48 2.68
CA TYR A 75 10.16 -0.57 1.29
C TYR A 75 10.51 -1.95 0.73
N GLU A 76 9.53 -2.62 0.12
CA GLU A 76 9.69 -3.95 -0.46
C GLU A 76 9.50 -3.94 -1.98
N GLY A 77 8.81 -2.94 -2.52
CA GLY A 77 8.65 -2.76 -3.96
C GLY A 77 7.57 -1.77 -4.34
N SER A 78 7.47 -1.51 -5.63
CA SER A 78 6.40 -0.73 -6.25
C SER A 78 6.26 -1.14 -7.71
N GLY A 79 5.15 -0.81 -8.32
CA GLY A 79 4.96 -1.02 -9.75
C GLY A 79 3.56 -0.67 -10.19
N THR A 80 3.13 -1.28 -11.28
CA THR A 80 1.80 -1.10 -11.85
C THR A 80 1.04 -2.42 -11.81
N LEU A 81 -0.24 -2.36 -11.44
CA LEU A 81 -1.19 -3.46 -11.50
C LEU A 81 -2.16 -3.22 -12.64
N GLU A 82 -2.39 -4.23 -13.46
CA GLU A 82 -3.47 -4.22 -14.42
C GLU A 82 -4.79 -4.49 -13.68
N THR A 83 -5.72 -3.54 -13.74
CA THR A 83 -7.03 -3.65 -13.07
C THR A 83 -8.16 -3.41 -14.07
N ALA A 84 -9.38 -3.79 -13.70
CA ALA A 84 -10.57 -3.54 -14.52
C ALA A 84 -10.80 -2.04 -14.79
N ASP A 85 -10.35 -1.16 -13.89
CA ASP A 85 -10.45 0.30 -14.02
C ASP A 85 -9.23 0.89 -14.78
N GLY A 86 -8.38 0.04 -15.36
CA GLY A 86 -7.11 0.42 -15.98
C GLY A 86 -5.89 0.22 -15.06
N PRO A 87 -4.69 0.57 -15.54
CA PRO A 87 -3.45 0.38 -14.79
C PRO A 87 -3.42 1.26 -13.54
N LYS A 88 -3.04 0.68 -12.39
CA LYS A 88 -2.89 1.40 -11.11
C LYS A 88 -1.51 1.21 -10.52
N GLU A 89 -0.90 2.29 -10.07
CA GLU A 89 0.37 2.23 -9.35
C GLU A 89 0.16 1.68 -7.93
N TYR A 90 1.14 0.93 -7.44
CA TYR A 90 1.14 0.40 -6.08
C TYR A 90 2.47 0.57 -5.37
N LEU A 91 2.40 0.58 -4.04
CA LEU A 91 3.50 0.56 -3.10
C LEU A 91 3.37 -0.68 -2.21
N LEU A 92 4.46 -1.42 -2.06
CA LEU A 92 4.57 -2.58 -1.19
C LEU A 92 5.59 -2.31 -0.08
N THR A 93 5.19 -2.56 1.17
CA THR A 93 6.05 -2.41 2.34
C THR A 93 5.90 -3.60 3.30
N GLY A 94 6.78 -3.67 4.30
CA GLY A 94 6.62 -4.59 5.42
C GLY A 94 5.31 -4.34 6.16
N PHE A 95 4.58 -5.41 6.48
CA PHE A 95 3.38 -5.31 7.31
C PHE A 95 3.76 -5.19 8.79
N ILE A 96 3.29 -4.14 9.46
CA ILE A 96 3.47 -3.97 10.91
C ILE A 96 2.27 -4.63 11.60
N SER A 97 2.54 -5.68 12.37
CA SER A 97 1.53 -6.31 13.22
C SER A 97 1.24 -5.45 14.45
N GLY A 98 -0.03 -5.21 14.73
CA GLY A 98 -0.47 -4.43 15.88
C GLY A 98 -1.64 -3.52 15.54
N GLU A 99 -1.87 -2.52 16.40
CA GLU A 99 -2.86 -1.47 16.19
C GLU A 99 -2.16 -0.12 15.94
N THR A 100 -2.84 0.78 15.24
CA THR A 100 -2.35 2.15 15.11
C THR A 100 -2.54 2.90 16.43
N VAL A 101 -1.74 3.95 16.66
CA VAL A 101 -1.94 4.83 17.84
C VAL A 101 -3.35 5.44 17.82
N GLN A 102 -3.88 5.76 16.64
CA GLN A 102 -5.24 6.27 16.48
C GLN A 102 -6.29 5.26 16.95
N ASP A 103 -6.15 3.98 16.59
CA ASP A 103 -7.08 2.92 17.03
C ASP A 103 -7.03 2.71 18.54
N ARG A 104 -5.82 2.72 19.11
CA ARG A 104 -5.64 2.65 20.57
C ARG A 104 -6.37 3.79 21.26
N LEU A 105 -6.13 5.03 20.82
CA LEU A 105 -6.77 6.20 21.40
C LEU A 105 -8.30 6.16 21.29
N ARG A 106 -8.85 5.67 20.17
CA ARG A 106 -10.30 5.53 19.98
C ARG A 106 -10.95 4.48 20.88
N ARG A 107 -10.19 3.49 21.35
CA ARG A 107 -10.68 2.50 22.32
C ARG A 107 -10.65 3.04 23.76
N ASP A 108 -9.61 3.80 24.08
CA ASP A 108 -9.33 4.23 25.44
C ASP A 108 -10.04 5.55 25.82
N LEU A 109 -10.52 6.31 24.83
CA LEU A 109 -11.37 7.50 24.97
C LEU A 109 -12.85 7.15 24.81
#